data_AF-A0AAU3VP97-F1
#
_entry.id   AF-A0AAU3VP97-F1
#
_cell.length_a   1.000
_cell.length_b   1.000
_cell.length_c   1.000
_cell.angle_alpha   90.00
_cell.angle_beta   90.00
_cell.angle_gamma   90.00
#
_symmetry.space_group_name_H-M   'P 1'
#
loop_
_entity.id
_entity.type
_entity.pdbx_description
1 polymer ?
#
loop_
_entity_poly.entity_id
_entity_poly.type
_entity_poly.pdbx_seq_one_letter_code
_entity_poly.pdbx_strand_id
1 'polypeptide(L)'
;MTALRFPWGIGPLLLLGYLGAICAVQLEASSGGLVRWSEYSAFVPLVAASLLPVRRTFVIGAATLAASVVIYGFAIHGVSVGGRTVVILAAALSFALSLVLCRVRLWLQGRQCAAAGSCFPAEPAVTASAEPSHNGGETAPAPPDGLPVTSLPRSAAVEVVGRCLPACDHSGPSAHWLDAIPLPGARVALVAGSVSAEDGSAAGEAAAELRAAVRTLADIDLQPDELLTHLDDVLGRLRPAGTGVSAACLYAVYDPVSGRCSLAGAGHPAPVVLTPDGAVTTVALPPSRPLGKARPSSEATELDLPAGSLLLVHTDTRLGGPATEELLRTLTSVRQEGPTLDAVCRSVLRALPEADRPRTAVLAARTRTFDSCAVATWDLTADPAAVSHARKHVAGKLAAWGLPDATPTTELIVSELVTNAIRHALPPVRLRLIRHDDGLTCEVSDSSSTTPHLRRARTLDESGRGLFIVAQLTQRWGCRHTQEGKTIWAKQPC
;
A
#
# COMPACT_ATOMS: atom_id res chain seq x y z
N MET A 1 -12.98 4.60 24.77
CA MET A 1 -14.31 4.65 25.40
C MET A 1 -15.26 3.74 24.63
N THR A 2 -15.76 2.72 25.33
CA THR A 2 -16.94 1.87 25.05
C THR A 2 -17.20 1.41 23.62
N ALA A 3 -16.73 0.19 23.35
CA ALA A 3 -17.22 -0.66 22.28
C ALA A 3 -18.75 -0.84 22.38
N LEU A 4 -19.48 -0.27 21.42
CA LEU A 4 -20.85 -0.66 21.12
C LEU A 4 -20.81 -2.06 20.49
N ARG A 5 -20.82 -3.08 21.34
CA ARG A 5 -21.36 -4.39 21.00
C ARG A 5 -22.81 -4.16 20.59
N PHE A 6 -23.13 -4.23 19.29
CA PHE A 6 -24.53 -4.32 18.87
C PHE A 6 -24.89 -5.78 18.53
N PRO A 7 -26.06 -6.25 18.99
CA PRO A 7 -26.38 -7.65 19.19
C PRO A 7 -27.06 -8.23 17.95
N TRP A 8 -26.85 -9.52 17.67
CA TRP A 8 -27.83 -10.44 17.07
C TRP A 8 -28.83 -9.79 16.09
N GLY A 9 -28.34 -9.25 14.98
CA GLY A 9 -29.15 -8.52 14.01
C GLY A 9 -29.88 -9.47 13.06
N ILE A 10 -31.22 -9.51 13.16
CA ILE A 10 -32.26 -9.94 12.18
C ILE A 10 -32.16 -11.37 11.60
N GLY A 11 -30.96 -11.86 11.27
CA GLY A 11 -30.71 -13.19 10.72
C GLY A 11 -31.24 -14.34 11.58
N PRO A 12 -31.01 -14.38 12.91
CA PRO A 12 -31.55 -15.43 13.77
C PRO A 12 -33.09 -15.41 13.83
N LEU A 13 -33.70 -14.22 13.79
CA LEU A 13 -35.16 -14.05 13.80
C LEU A 13 -35.80 -14.46 12.47
N LEU A 14 -35.15 -14.15 11.34
CA LEU A 14 -35.59 -14.62 10.02
C LEU A 14 -35.40 -16.13 9.86
N LEU A 15 -34.33 -16.69 10.42
CA LEU A 15 -34.09 -18.13 10.45
C LEU A 15 -35.14 -18.84 11.32
N LEU A 16 -35.46 -18.30 12.50
CA LEU A 16 -36.54 -18.80 13.37
C LEU A 16 -37.92 -18.68 12.71
N GLY A 17 -38.21 -17.58 12.03
CA GLY A 17 -39.45 -17.41 11.27
C GLY A 17 -39.57 -18.38 10.10
N TYR A 18 -38.47 -18.62 9.38
CA TYR A 18 -38.38 -19.60 8.29
C TYR A 18 -38.54 -21.04 8.82
N LEU A 19 -37.86 -21.39 9.92
CA LEU A 19 -38.00 -22.68 10.59
C LEU A 19 -39.42 -22.89 11.12
N GLY A 20 -40.05 -21.85 11.67
CA GLY A 20 -41.45 -21.88 12.13
C GLY A 20 -42.45 -22.12 10.99
N ALA A 21 -42.28 -21.43 9.86
CA ALA A 21 -43.11 -21.64 8.67
C ALA A 21 -42.94 -23.04 8.07
N ILE A 22 -41.71 -23.57 8.06
CA ILE A 22 -41.44 -24.96 7.63
C ILE A 22 -42.10 -25.96 8.58
N CYS A 23 -42.00 -25.78 9.90
CA CYS A 23 -42.64 -26.65 10.88
C CYS A 23 -44.17 -26.64 10.79
N ALA A 24 -44.78 -25.48 10.55
CA ALA A 24 -46.24 -25.36 10.39
C ALA A 24 -46.75 -26.11 9.15
N VAL A 25 -46.05 -25.95 8.01
CA VAL A 25 -46.34 -26.68 6.77
C VAL A 25 -46.08 -28.18 6.91
N GLN A 26 -45.11 -28.59 7.73
CA GLN A 26 -44.85 -30.01 8.02
C GLN A 26 -45.94 -30.66 8.88
N LEU A 27 -46.47 -29.96 9.89
CA LEU A 27 -47.55 -30.47 10.73
C LEU A 27 -48.83 -30.73 9.92
N GLU A 28 -49.11 -29.88 8.93
CA GLU A 28 -50.27 -30.02 8.05
C GLU A 28 -50.11 -31.18 7.03
N ALA A 29 -48.87 -31.46 6.60
CA ALA A 29 -48.53 -32.51 5.64
C ALA A 29 -48.25 -33.90 6.27
N SER A 30 -48.13 -33.99 7.60
CA SER A 30 -47.81 -35.23 8.33
C SER A 30 -48.95 -36.26 8.39
N SER A 31 -50.11 -35.98 7.80
CA SER A 31 -51.25 -36.92 7.81
C SER A 31 -51.15 -38.05 6.76
N GLY A 32 -50.13 -38.04 5.87
CA GLY A 32 -50.09 -38.94 4.70
C GLY A 32 -48.85 -39.84 4.51
N GLY A 33 -47.83 -39.76 5.37
CA GLY A 33 -46.68 -40.71 5.33
C GLY A 33 -45.60 -40.44 4.27
N LEU A 34 -44.34 -40.57 4.75
CA LEU A 34 -43.08 -40.72 4.02
C LEU A 34 -42.80 -39.73 2.87
N VAL A 35 -42.15 -38.62 3.21
CA VAL A 35 -41.27 -37.94 2.27
C VAL A 35 -39.89 -37.71 2.90
N ARG A 36 -38.93 -38.59 2.58
CA ARG A 36 -37.50 -38.37 2.84
C ARG A 36 -37.01 -37.31 1.86
N TRP A 37 -36.78 -36.10 2.36
CA TRP A 37 -36.10 -35.05 1.61
C TRP A 37 -34.67 -34.87 2.10
N SER A 38 -33.73 -34.77 1.17
CA SER A 38 -32.38 -34.31 1.47
C SER A 38 -32.46 -32.86 1.92
N GLU A 39 -32.12 -32.64 3.19
CA GLU A 39 -32.09 -31.36 3.88
C GLU A 39 -31.22 -30.30 3.17
N TYR A 40 -30.52 -30.66 2.09
CA TYR A 40 -29.48 -29.84 1.46
C TYR A 40 -29.98 -28.95 0.32
N SER A 41 -31.06 -29.29 -0.40
CA SER A 41 -31.41 -28.57 -1.64
C SER A 41 -32.03 -27.18 -1.39
N ALA A 42 -32.77 -27.03 -0.29
CA ALA A 42 -33.46 -25.77 0.03
C ALA A 42 -32.53 -24.67 0.58
N PHE A 43 -31.35 -25.03 1.11
CA PHE A 43 -30.42 -24.06 1.71
C PHE A 43 -29.36 -23.53 0.73
N VAL A 44 -29.14 -24.20 -0.41
CA VAL A 44 -28.11 -23.81 -1.38
C VAL A 44 -28.23 -22.34 -1.83
N PRO A 45 -29.43 -21.83 -2.19
CA PRO A 45 -29.57 -20.43 -2.61
C PRO A 45 -29.31 -19.43 -1.47
N LEU A 46 -29.71 -19.79 -0.25
CA LEU A 46 -29.53 -18.99 0.97
C LEU A 46 -28.05 -18.87 1.38
N VAL A 47 -27.30 -19.99 1.32
CA VAL A 47 -25.85 -20.01 1.59
C VAL A 47 -25.08 -19.30 0.48
N ALA A 48 -25.53 -19.41 -0.78
CA ALA A 48 -24.94 -18.64 -1.88
C ALA A 48 -25.11 -17.13 -1.67
N ALA A 49 -26.27 -16.66 -1.18
CA ALA A 49 -26.52 -15.24 -0.94
C ALA A 49 -25.62 -14.63 0.15
N SER A 50 -25.22 -15.41 1.15
CA SER A 50 -24.31 -14.94 2.20
C SER A 50 -22.85 -14.87 1.75
N LEU A 51 -22.45 -15.68 0.77
CA LEU A 51 -21.03 -15.85 0.40
C LEU A 51 -20.65 -15.32 -0.99
N LEU A 52 -21.59 -15.19 -1.92
CA LEU A 52 -21.29 -14.96 -3.34
C LEU A 52 -21.85 -13.63 -3.90
N PRO A 53 -21.25 -13.09 -4.98
CA PRO A 53 -21.77 -11.91 -5.68
C PRO A 53 -23.16 -12.17 -6.29
N VAL A 54 -23.99 -11.12 -6.38
CA VAL A 54 -25.41 -11.20 -6.80
C VAL A 54 -25.63 -11.98 -8.11
N ARG A 55 -24.77 -11.77 -9.11
CA ARG A 55 -24.86 -12.52 -10.39
C ARG A 55 -24.71 -14.03 -10.21
N ARG A 56 -23.84 -14.48 -9.30
CA ARG A 56 -23.62 -15.91 -9.02
C ARG A 56 -24.72 -16.50 -8.14
N THR A 57 -25.21 -15.74 -7.16
CA THR A 57 -26.36 -16.14 -6.34
C THR A 57 -27.62 -16.33 -7.19
N PHE A 58 -27.86 -15.43 -8.16
CA PHE A 58 -28.97 -15.56 -9.09
C PHE A 58 -28.87 -16.84 -9.94
N VAL A 59 -27.70 -17.11 -10.52
CA VAL A 59 -27.47 -18.31 -11.35
C VAL A 59 -27.66 -19.59 -10.54
N ILE A 60 -27.11 -19.65 -9.33
CA ILE A 60 -27.23 -20.83 -8.46
C ILE A 60 -28.70 -21.03 -8.05
N GLY A 61 -29.37 -19.99 -7.60
CA GLY A 61 -30.76 -20.08 -7.18
C GLY A 61 -31.74 -20.45 -8.31
N ALA A 62 -31.54 -19.88 -9.51
CA ALA A 62 -32.32 -20.24 -10.69
C ALA A 62 -32.07 -21.68 -11.13
N ALA A 63 -30.82 -22.15 -11.10
CA ALA A 63 -30.46 -23.53 -11.41
C ALA A 63 -31.05 -24.53 -10.40
N THR A 64 -31.02 -24.21 -9.11
CA THR A 64 -31.63 -25.04 -8.05
C THR A 64 -33.15 -25.12 -8.19
N LEU A 65 -33.82 -24.02 -8.52
CA LEU A 65 -35.25 -24.00 -8.79
C LEU A 65 -35.60 -24.84 -10.03
N ALA A 66 -34.88 -24.64 -11.14
CA ALA A 66 -35.09 -25.39 -12.37
C ALA A 66 -34.86 -26.89 -12.18
N ALA A 67 -33.78 -27.28 -11.49
CA ALA A 67 -33.51 -28.67 -11.16
C ALA A 67 -34.61 -29.27 -10.27
N SER A 68 -35.13 -28.52 -9.31
CA SER A 68 -36.23 -28.97 -8.44
C SER A 68 -37.52 -29.19 -9.22
N VAL A 69 -37.85 -28.30 -10.16
CA VAL A 69 -39.01 -28.45 -11.06
C VAL A 69 -38.85 -29.66 -11.98
N VAL A 70 -37.68 -29.86 -12.57
CA VAL A 70 -37.42 -31.00 -13.48
C VAL A 70 -37.46 -32.33 -12.74
N ILE A 71 -36.75 -32.44 -11.61
CA ILE A 71 -36.62 -33.70 -10.87
C ILE A 71 -37.95 -34.08 -10.22
N TYR A 72 -38.62 -33.15 -9.56
CA TYR A 72 -39.81 -33.46 -8.76
C TYR A 72 -41.14 -33.22 -9.48
N GLY A 73 -41.15 -32.36 -10.49
CA GLY A 73 -42.28 -32.19 -11.39
C GLY A 73 -42.41 -33.35 -12.37
N PHE A 74 -41.29 -33.86 -12.89
CA PHE A 74 -41.31 -34.77 -14.05
C PHE A 74 -40.53 -36.07 -13.88
N ALA A 75 -39.37 -36.08 -13.21
CA ALA A 75 -38.51 -37.28 -13.19
C ALA A 75 -38.99 -38.35 -12.18
N ILE A 76 -39.44 -37.96 -10.99
CA ILE A 76 -39.84 -38.92 -9.95
C ILE A 76 -41.34 -39.24 -10.05
N HIS A 77 -41.63 -40.48 -10.42
CA HIS A 77 -42.97 -41.04 -10.50
C HIS A 77 -43.31 -41.73 -9.17
N GLY A 78 -44.44 -41.36 -8.54
CA GLY A 78 -44.86 -41.87 -7.23
C GLY A 78 -44.95 -40.85 -6.10
N VAL A 79 -44.54 -39.59 -6.33
CA VAL A 79 -44.72 -38.49 -5.37
C VAL A 79 -46.14 -37.93 -5.48
N SER A 80 -46.81 -37.74 -4.34
CA SER A 80 -48.15 -37.14 -4.31
C SER A 80 -48.13 -35.73 -4.89
N VAL A 81 -49.26 -35.29 -5.48
CA VAL A 81 -49.40 -33.93 -6.02
C VAL A 81 -49.06 -32.89 -4.95
N GLY A 82 -49.46 -33.13 -3.69
CA GLY A 82 -49.09 -32.29 -2.54
C GLY A 82 -47.58 -32.22 -2.31
N GLY A 83 -46.88 -33.35 -2.35
CA GLY A 83 -45.42 -33.40 -2.19
C GLY A 83 -44.66 -32.63 -3.27
N ARG A 84 -45.14 -32.66 -4.53
CA ARG A 84 -44.54 -31.88 -5.63
C ARG A 84 -44.70 -30.39 -5.42
N THR A 85 -45.89 -29.95 -5.03
CA THR A 85 -46.21 -28.54 -4.80
C THR A 85 -45.37 -27.96 -3.67
N VAL A 86 -45.27 -28.66 -2.54
CA VAL A 86 -44.51 -28.20 -1.36
C VAL A 86 -43.04 -27.92 -1.70
N VAL A 87 -42.44 -28.78 -2.51
CA VAL A 87 -41.01 -28.70 -2.85
C VAL A 87 -40.71 -27.57 -3.80
N ILE A 88 -41.49 -27.48 -4.87
CA ILE A 88 -41.30 -26.44 -5.88
C ILE A 88 -41.52 -25.08 -5.22
N LEU A 89 -42.52 -24.99 -4.34
CA LEU A 89 -42.77 -23.79 -3.54
C LEU A 89 -41.61 -23.47 -2.58
N ALA A 90 -41.07 -24.46 -1.87
CA ALA A 90 -39.94 -24.27 -0.96
C ALA A 90 -38.66 -23.82 -1.70
N ALA A 91 -38.37 -24.38 -2.87
CA ALA A 91 -37.25 -23.96 -3.71
C ALA A 91 -37.45 -22.54 -4.26
N ALA A 92 -38.67 -22.19 -4.69
CA ALA A 92 -39.01 -20.86 -5.18
C ALA A 92 -38.90 -19.80 -4.07
N LEU A 93 -39.36 -20.14 -2.87
CA LEU A 93 -39.33 -19.26 -1.70
C LEU A 93 -37.89 -19.05 -1.18
N SER A 94 -37.07 -20.11 -1.20
CA SER A 94 -35.63 -20.01 -0.93
C SER A 94 -34.91 -19.10 -1.94
N PHE A 95 -35.23 -19.23 -3.23
CA PHE A 95 -34.67 -18.34 -4.25
C PHE A 95 -35.09 -16.89 -4.04
N ALA A 96 -36.37 -16.62 -3.79
CA ALA A 96 -36.85 -15.27 -3.51
C ALA A 96 -36.15 -14.65 -2.28
N LEU A 97 -36.02 -15.42 -1.20
CA LEU A 97 -35.37 -14.98 0.03
C LEU A 97 -33.87 -14.68 -0.19
N SER A 98 -33.19 -15.45 -1.04
CA SER A 98 -31.79 -15.22 -1.41
C SER A 98 -31.57 -13.87 -2.11
N LEU A 99 -32.52 -13.43 -2.93
CA LEU A 99 -32.48 -12.13 -3.63
C LEU A 99 -32.75 -10.97 -2.67
N VAL A 100 -33.68 -11.16 -1.72
CA VAL A 100 -33.94 -10.17 -0.66
C VAL A 100 -32.69 -9.99 0.21
N LEU A 101 -32.02 -11.07 0.61
CA LEU A 101 -30.77 -11.02 1.37
C LEU A 101 -29.64 -10.31 0.60
N CYS A 102 -29.51 -10.57 -0.70
CA CYS A 102 -28.56 -9.86 -1.56
C CYS A 102 -28.85 -8.35 -1.60
N ARG A 103 -30.12 -7.96 -1.74
CA ARG A 103 -30.54 -6.55 -1.79
C ARG A 103 -30.30 -5.84 -0.47
N VAL A 104 -30.58 -6.49 0.66
CA VAL A 104 -30.30 -5.97 2.00
C VAL A 104 -28.79 -5.83 2.22
N ARG A 105 -27.99 -6.82 1.81
CA ARG A 105 -26.52 -6.75 1.89
C ARG A 105 -25.95 -5.59 1.08
N LEU A 106 -26.40 -5.42 -0.17
CA LEU A 106 -25.98 -4.30 -1.03
C LEU A 106 -26.41 -2.95 -0.46
N TRP A 107 -27.62 -2.85 0.09
CA TRP A 107 -28.09 -1.63 0.73
C TRP A 107 -27.27 -1.28 1.98
N LEU A 108 -26.92 -2.27 2.80
CA LEU A 108 -26.04 -2.09 3.96
C LEU A 108 -24.62 -1.72 3.56
N GLN A 109 -24.05 -2.35 2.52
CA GLN A 109 -22.75 -1.97 1.96
C GLN A 109 -22.79 -0.56 1.38
N GLY A 110 -23.87 -0.18 0.70
CA GLY A 110 -24.07 1.19 0.20
C GLY A 110 -24.13 2.22 1.33
N ARG A 111 -24.81 1.90 2.45
CA ARG A 111 -24.80 2.77 3.65
C ARG A 111 -23.46 2.81 4.35
N GLN A 112 -22.71 1.72 4.38
CA GLN A 112 -21.34 1.67 4.93
C GLN A 112 -20.35 2.44 4.06
N CYS A 113 -20.47 2.36 2.72
CA CYS A 113 -19.69 3.19 1.81
C CYS A 113 -20.09 4.67 1.89
N ALA A 114 -21.38 4.99 2.09
CA ALA A 114 -21.83 6.36 2.33
C ALA A 114 -21.33 6.91 3.69
N ALA A 115 -21.32 6.07 4.73
CA ALA A 115 -20.78 6.41 6.05
C ALA A 115 -19.24 6.50 6.07
N ALA A 116 -18.55 5.69 5.26
CA ALA A 116 -17.11 5.78 5.05
C ALA A 116 -16.75 7.00 4.17
N GLY A 117 -17.61 7.36 3.22
CA GLY A 117 -17.52 8.62 2.46
C GLY A 117 -17.69 9.86 3.34
N SER A 118 -18.45 9.77 4.44
CA SER A 118 -18.53 10.82 5.47
C SER A 118 -17.40 10.79 6.51
N CYS A 119 -16.49 9.80 6.45
CA CYS A 119 -15.33 9.70 7.34
C CYS A 119 -14.03 10.23 6.69
N PHE A 120 -14.10 10.65 5.42
CA PHE A 120 -13.15 11.61 4.87
C PHE A 120 -13.62 13.00 5.27
N PRO A 121 -12.80 13.84 5.92
CA PRO A 121 -13.12 15.26 6.01
C PRO A 121 -13.20 15.77 4.58
N ALA A 122 -14.39 16.17 4.15
CA ALA A 122 -14.53 17.00 2.98
C ALA A 122 -13.65 18.23 3.21
N GLU A 123 -12.69 18.46 2.32
CA GLU A 123 -12.17 19.82 2.13
C GLU A 123 -13.38 20.75 1.99
N PRO A 124 -13.35 21.95 2.59
CA PRO A 124 -14.47 22.87 2.49
C PRO A 124 -14.68 23.20 1.02
N ALA A 125 -15.79 22.69 0.47
CA ALA A 125 -16.29 23.10 -0.82
C ALA A 125 -16.59 24.60 -0.73
N VAL A 126 -15.71 25.40 -1.35
CA VAL A 126 -15.99 26.79 -1.69
C VAL A 126 -17.12 26.77 -2.72
N THR A 127 -18.36 26.79 -2.23
CA THR A 127 -19.51 27.14 -3.06
C THR A 127 -19.38 28.59 -3.44
N ALA A 128 -19.02 28.84 -4.69
CA ALA A 128 -19.21 30.12 -5.36
C ALA A 128 -20.71 30.45 -5.37
N SER A 129 -21.17 31.16 -4.36
CA SER A 129 -22.37 31.98 -4.43
C SER A 129 -21.91 33.39 -4.78
N ALA A 130 -22.14 33.75 -6.04
CA ALA A 130 -21.97 35.11 -6.53
C ALA A 130 -23.01 36.02 -5.87
N GLU A 131 -22.58 36.83 -4.92
CA GLU A 131 -23.16 38.14 -4.64
C GLU A 131 -22.03 39.18 -4.66
N PRO A 132 -22.19 40.30 -5.40
CA PRO A 132 -21.12 41.26 -5.62
C PRO A 132 -20.98 42.14 -4.37
N SER A 133 -20.03 41.81 -3.50
CA SER A 133 -19.57 42.72 -2.45
C SER A 133 -18.20 43.25 -2.82
N HIS A 134 -18.18 44.51 -3.26
CA HIS A 134 -16.99 45.35 -3.27
C HIS A 134 -16.40 45.39 -1.86
N ASN A 135 -15.25 44.74 -1.65
CA ASN A 135 -14.24 45.21 -0.70
C ASN A 135 -12.91 44.51 -0.95
N GLY A 136 -11.86 45.31 -1.20
CA GLY A 136 -10.49 44.84 -1.28
C GLY A 136 -10.04 44.24 0.06
N GLY A 137 -9.33 43.13 -0.02
CA GLY A 137 -8.80 42.42 1.13
C GLY A 137 -7.63 41.52 0.73
N GLU A 138 -6.43 42.05 0.96
CA GLU A 138 -5.15 41.39 1.22
C GLU A 138 -5.02 39.88 0.95
N THR A 139 -4.24 39.56 -0.07
CA THR A 139 -3.41 38.35 -0.14
C THR A 139 -2.64 38.20 1.17
N ALA A 140 -2.79 37.06 1.85
CA ALA A 140 -1.95 36.71 2.99
C ALA A 140 -0.46 36.88 2.59
N PRO A 141 0.37 37.54 3.42
CA PRO A 141 1.75 37.82 3.05
C PRO A 141 2.50 36.49 2.86
N ALA A 142 3.15 36.36 1.71
CA ALA A 142 4.10 35.28 1.46
C ALA A 142 5.10 35.21 2.64
N PRO A 143 5.45 34.01 3.14
CA PRO A 143 6.45 33.91 4.18
C PRO A 143 7.75 34.59 3.68
N PRO A 144 8.45 35.35 4.54
CA PRO A 144 9.54 36.25 4.12
C PRO A 144 10.77 35.54 3.51
N ASP A 145 10.78 34.20 3.47
CA ASP A 145 11.97 33.36 3.27
C ASP A 145 11.85 32.33 2.12
N GLY A 146 10.91 32.50 1.18
CA GLY A 146 10.87 31.70 -0.05
C GLY A 146 10.34 30.26 0.14
N LEU A 147 9.34 29.92 -0.67
CA LEU A 147 8.66 28.61 -0.77
C LEU A 147 7.94 28.09 0.48
N PRO A 148 6.70 27.58 0.36
CA PRO A 148 6.01 26.93 1.46
C PRO A 148 6.64 25.57 1.82
N VAL A 149 6.46 25.16 3.08
CA VAL A 149 6.83 23.82 3.53
C VAL A 149 5.84 22.82 2.94
N THR A 150 6.36 21.78 2.28
CA THR A 150 5.57 20.68 1.74
C THR A 150 5.23 19.69 2.85
N SER A 151 3.95 19.36 3.01
CA SER A 151 3.51 18.30 3.92
C SER A 151 3.98 16.94 3.39
N LEU A 152 4.94 16.33 4.09
CA LEU A 152 5.47 15.00 3.79
C LEU A 152 5.09 14.03 4.92
N PRO A 153 4.75 12.77 4.61
CA PRO A 153 4.45 11.77 5.63
C PRO A 153 5.58 11.63 6.64
N ARG A 154 5.22 11.50 7.92
CA ARG A 154 6.20 11.20 8.98
C ARG A 154 6.75 9.80 8.78
N SER A 155 8.06 9.65 8.98
CA SER A 155 8.75 8.37 8.91
C SER A 155 9.55 8.14 10.19
N ALA A 156 9.60 6.89 10.66
CA ALA A 156 10.50 6.51 11.74
C ALA A 156 11.95 6.39 11.25
N ALA A 157 12.15 6.13 9.95
CA ALA A 157 13.46 5.95 9.32
C ALA A 157 14.19 7.27 9.07
N VAL A 158 13.46 8.35 8.82
CA VAL A 158 14.04 9.65 8.50
C VAL A 158 13.20 10.79 9.08
N GLU A 159 13.87 11.83 9.53
CA GLU A 159 13.25 13.15 9.65
C GLU A 159 13.33 13.82 8.29
N VAL A 160 12.20 14.31 7.74
CA VAL A 160 12.17 14.87 6.38
C VAL A 160 11.48 16.22 6.37
N VAL A 161 12.06 17.17 5.63
CA VAL A 161 11.48 18.48 5.35
C VAL A 161 11.64 18.78 3.87
N GLY A 162 10.55 19.18 3.21
CA GLY A 162 10.55 19.62 1.82
C GLY A 162 10.08 21.07 1.70
N ARG A 163 10.68 21.83 0.79
CA ARG A 163 10.22 23.16 0.37
C ARG A 163 10.05 23.18 -1.14
N CYS A 164 8.85 23.47 -1.59
CA CYS A 164 8.46 23.43 -2.98
C CYS A 164 7.20 24.29 -3.15
N LEU A 165 7.06 25.01 -4.26
CA LEU A 165 5.74 25.55 -4.62
C LEU A 165 4.78 24.37 -4.85
N PRO A 166 3.48 24.50 -4.54
CA PRO A 166 2.51 23.49 -4.95
C PRO A 166 2.48 23.38 -6.48
N ALA A 167 2.43 22.15 -7.02
CA ALA A 167 2.43 21.93 -8.48
C ALA A 167 1.29 22.68 -9.20
N CYS A 168 0.13 22.85 -8.53
CA CYS A 168 -1.03 23.59 -9.05
C CYS A 168 -0.80 25.10 -9.13
N ASP A 169 0.13 25.63 -8.33
CA ASP A 169 0.45 27.06 -8.27
C ASP A 169 1.61 27.42 -9.21
N HIS A 170 2.15 26.44 -9.94
CA HIS A 170 3.14 26.71 -10.97
C HIS A 170 2.45 27.26 -12.22
N SER A 171 2.42 28.58 -12.35
CA SER A 171 1.94 29.26 -13.57
C SER A 171 3.01 29.30 -14.68
N GLY A 172 3.95 28.35 -14.71
CA GLY A 172 5.16 28.41 -15.54
C GLY A 172 5.45 27.11 -16.31
N PRO A 173 6.50 27.09 -17.15
CA PRO A 173 6.84 25.97 -18.02
C PRO A 173 7.37 24.73 -17.28
N SER A 174 7.55 24.82 -15.96
CA SER A 174 8.00 23.72 -15.13
C SER A 174 7.10 23.53 -13.92
N ALA A 175 7.02 22.30 -13.43
CA ALA A 175 6.33 21.92 -12.20
C ALA A 175 7.21 20.99 -11.38
N HIS A 176 7.25 21.19 -10.08
CA HIS A 176 8.11 20.42 -9.17
C HIS A 176 7.25 19.65 -8.15
N TRP A 177 7.72 18.47 -7.75
CA TRP A 177 7.08 17.72 -6.68
C TRP A 177 8.12 17.02 -5.79
N LEU A 178 7.76 16.89 -4.52
CA LEU A 178 8.49 16.14 -3.52
C LEU A 178 7.57 15.09 -2.91
N ASP A 179 8.11 13.93 -2.56
CA ASP A 179 7.36 12.90 -1.84
C ASP A 179 8.25 12.10 -0.88
N ALA A 180 7.62 11.59 0.18
CA ALA A 180 8.21 10.61 1.08
C ALA A 180 7.20 9.47 1.24
N ILE A 181 7.56 8.27 0.77
CA ILE A 181 6.63 7.14 0.65
C ILE A 181 7.08 6.05 1.64
N PRO A 182 6.28 5.71 2.65
CA PRO A 182 6.57 4.58 3.53
C PRO A 182 6.60 3.28 2.72
N LEU A 183 7.69 2.54 2.86
CA LEU A 183 7.90 1.24 2.21
C LEU A 183 7.87 0.10 3.23
N PRO A 184 7.69 -1.15 2.77
CA PRO A 184 7.77 -2.31 3.65
C PRO A 184 9.13 -2.44 4.35
N GLY A 185 9.11 -2.98 5.57
CA GLY A 185 10.33 -3.15 6.38
C GLY A 185 10.82 -1.86 7.05
N ALA A 186 9.91 -0.92 7.33
CA ALA A 186 10.20 0.41 7.86
C ALA A 186 11.10 1.28 6.97
N ARG A 187 11.32 0.88 5.72
CA ARG A 187 12.05 1.66 4.73
C ARG A 187 11.22 2.87 4.28
N VAL A 188 11.89 3.82 3.65
CA VAL A 188 11.24 5.01 3.07
C VAL A 188 11.80 5.30 1.69
N ALA A 189 10.93 5.59 0.73
CA ALA A 189 11.34 6.18 -0.52
C ALA A 189 11.25 7.70 -0.44
N LEU A 190 12.30 8.38 -0.89
CA LEU A 190 12.38 9.82 -1.05
C LEU A 190 12.37 10.13 -2.53
N VAL A 191 11.51 11.06 -2.93
CA VAL A 191 11.28 11.40 -4.33
C VAL A 191 11.42 12.90 -4.50
N ALA A 192 12.21 13.31 -5.48
CA ALA A 192 12.25 14.68 -5.95
C ALA A 192 12.18 14.67 -7.47
N GLY A 193 11.23 15.42 -8.02
CA GLY A 193 11.05 15.46 -9.45
C GLY A 193 10.62 16.82 -9.97
N SER A 194 10.89 17.02 -11.25
CA SER A 194 10.50 18.21 -11.99
C SER A 194 10.05 17.83 -13.39
N VAL A 195 8.95 18.40 -13.84
CA VAL A 195 8.49 18.33 -15.23
C VAL A 195 8.80 19.65 -15.92
N SER A 196 9.21 19.59 -17.18
CA SER A 196 9.32 20.72 -18.08
C SER A 196 8.48 20.46 -19.33
N ALA A 197 7.66 21.43 -19.71
CA ALA A 197 6.84 21.42 -20.92
C ALA A 197 7.15 22.67 -21.76
N GLU A 198 7.30 22.51 -23.08
CA GLU A 198 7.64 23.60 -24.00
C GLU A 198 6.56 24.71 -24.05
N ASP A 199 5.29 24.33 -23.94
CA ASP A 199 4.13 25.22 -23.94
C ASP A 199 3.66 25.62 -22.52
N GLY A 200 4.26 25.01 -21.49
CA GLY A 200 3.99 25.19 -20.07
C GLY A 200 2.61 24.78 -19.55
N SER A 201 1.63 24.56 -20.41
CA SER A 201 0.26 24.21 -20.02
C SER A 201 0.14 22.83 -19.37
N ALA A 202 1.03 21.89 -19.73
CA ALA A 202 0.93 20.50 -19.30
C ALA A 202 1.82 20.11 -18.11
N ALA A 203 2.70 21.01 -17.62
CA ALA A 203 3.73 20.65 -16.64
C ALA A 203 3.14 20.21 -15.29
N GLY A 204 2.17 20.96 -14.76
CA GLY A 204 1.50 20.66 -13.49
C GLY A 204 0.72 19.34 -13.52
N GLU A 205 -0.06 19.11 -14.58
CA GLU A 205 -0.84 17.88 -14.76
C GLU A 205 0.07 16.66 -14.87
N ALA A 206 1.11 16.74 -15.71
CA ALA A 206 2.08 15.66 -15.84
C ALA A 206 2.83 15.39 -14.53
N ALA A 207 3.16 16.42 -13.74
CA ALA A 207 3.78 16.24 -12.43
C ALA A 207 2.85 15.50 -11.45
N ALA A 208 1.55 15.81 -11.46
CA ALA A 208 0.55 15.11 -10.64
C ALA A 208 0.38 13.64 -11.07
N GLU A 209 0.31 13.39 -12.38
CA GLU A 209 0.23 12.03 -12.95
C GLU A 209 1.48 11.20 -12.60
N LEU A 210 2.68 11.76 -12.79
CA LEU A 210 3.93 11.08 -12.46
C LEU A 210 4.05 10.82 -10.95
N ARG A 211 3.65 11.76 -10.10
CA ARG A 211 3.62 11.55 -8.64
C ARG A 211 2.71 10.37 -8.27
N ALA A 212 1.51 10.29 -8.86
CA ALA A 212 0.60 9.18 -8.64
C ALA A 212 1.18 7.83 -9.15
N ALA A 213 1.85 7.86 -10.31
CA ALA A 213 2.52 6.69 -10.87
C ALA A 213 3.66 6.21 -9.96
N VAL A 214 4.51 7.11 -9.46
CA VAL A 214 5.60 6.77 -8.53
C VAL A 214 5.06 6.11 -7.27
N ARG A 215 3.97 6.63 -6.68
CA ARG A 215 3.35 5.99 -5.50
C ARG A 215 2.87 4.57 -5.79
N THR A 216 2.29 4.34 -6.98
CA THR A 216 1.81 3.02 -7.38
C THR A 216 2.96 2.05 -7.63
N LEU A 217 4.03 2.51 -8.27
CA LEU A 217 5.24 1.72 -8.51
C LEU A 217 6.03 1.44 -7.22
N ALA A 218 6.06 2.39 -6.29
CA ALA A 218 6.66 2.21 -4.97
C ALA A 218 5.90 1.18 -4.13
N ASP A 219 4.58 1.05 -4.32
CA ASP A 219 3.74 0.10 -3.58
C ASP A 219 4.10 -1.37 -3.86
N ILE A 220 4.60 -1.64 -5.06
CA ILE A 220 5.10 -2.96 -5.47
C ILE A 220 6.61 -3.14 -5.21
N ASP A 221 7.24 -2.19 -4.51
CA ASP A 221 8.59 -2.30 -3.94
C ASP A 221 9.71 -2.58 -4.97
N LEU A 222 9.61 -1.93 -6.13
CA LEU A 222 10.62 -2.00 -7.20
C LEU A 222 11.94 -1.34 -6.81
N GLN A 223 13.03 -1.83 -7.40
CA GLN A 223 14.34 -1.19 -7.29
C GLN A 223 14.33 0.20 -7.97
N PRO A 224 15.15 1.16 -7.52
CA PRO A 224 15.11 2.54 -8.02
C PRO A 224 15.25 2.69 -9.55
N ASP A 225 16.15 1.94 -10.17
CA ASP A 225 16.39 1.90 -11.61
C ASP A 225 15.22 1.29 -12.40
N GLU A 226 14.66 0.19 -11.91
CA GLU A 226 13.45 -0.42 -12.47
C GLU A 226 12.26 0.54 -12.39
N LEU A 227 12.07 1.20 -11.25
CA LEU A 227 11.01 2.18 -11.06
C LEU A 227 11.11 3.33 -12.06
N LEU A 228 12.30 3.89 -12.27
CA LEU A 228 12.50 4.97 -13.24
C LEU A 228 12.25 4.50 -14.68
N THR A 229 12.61 3.25 -15.00
CA THR A 229 12.30 2.65 -16.30
C THR A 229 10.79 2.55 -16.51
N HIS A 230 10.05 2.06 -15.52
CA HIS A 230 8.59 2.00 -15.59
C HIS A 230 7.92 3.38 -15.60
N LEU A 231 8.53 4.36 -14.93
CA LEU A 231 8.05 5.74 -14.92
C LEU A 231 8.21 6.39 -16.30
N ASP A 232 9.31 6.13 -17.01
CA ASP A 232 9.50 6.57 -18.40
C ASP A 232 8.42 5.98 -19.32
N ASP A 233 8.13 4.68 -19.17
CA ASP A 233 7.07 4.02 -19.92
C ASP A 233 5.69 4.63 -19.64
N VAL A 234 5.42 5.03 -18.38
CA VAL A 234 4.19 5.73 -18.00
C VAL A 234 4.14 7.09 -18.67
N LEU A 235 5.22 7.88 -18.61
CA LEU A 235 5.29 9.19 -19.27
C LEU A 235 5.07 9.07 -20.78
N GLY A 236 5.72 8.11 -21.45
CA GLY A 236 5.57 7.90 -22.89
C GLY A 236 4.15 7.52 -23.31
N ARG A 237 3.39 6.83 -22.44
CA ARG A 237 1.96 6.53 -22.67
C ARG A 237 1.06 7.75 -22.45
N LEU A 238 1.37 8.55 -21.44
CA LEU A 238 0.59 9.74 -21.07
C LEU A 238 0.85 10.92 -22.00
N ARG A 239 2.09 11.05 -22.49
CA ARG A 239 2.58 12.15 -23.33
C ARG A 239 3.43 11.56 -24.46
N PRO A 240 2.81 11.19 -25.60
CA PRO A 240 3.53 10.65 -26.75
C PRO A 240 4.58 11.61 -27.33
N ALA A 241 5.49 11.07 -28.13
CA ALA A 241 6.56 11.85 -28.78
C ALA A 241 5.99 13.05 -29.57
N GLY A 242 6.62 14.22 -29.40
CA GLY A 242 6.20 15.48 -30.03
C GLY A 242 5.40 16.42 -29.14
N THR A 243 5.04 16.01 -27.91
CA THR A 243 4.38 16.86 -26.91
C THR A 243 5.32 17.84 -26.19
N GLY A 244 6.64 17.72 -26.38
CA GLY A 244 7.63 18.60 -25.73
C GLY A 244 7.77 18.41 -24.21
N VAL A 245 7.09 17.42 -23.62
CA VAL A 245 7.15 17.15 -22.17
C VAL A 245 8.35 16.26 -21.84
N SER A 246 9.10 16.65 -20.81
CA SER A 246 10.15 15.83 -20.23
C SER A 246 10.18 15.97 -18.71
N ALA A 247 10.68 14.96 -18.03
CA ALA A 247 10.75 14.98 -16.57
C ALA A 247 12.12 14.55 -16.04
N ALA A 248 12.61 15.24 -15.03
CA ALA A 248 13.71 14.78 -14.20
C ALA A 248 13.15 14.17 -12.92
N CYS A 249 13.76 13.09 -12.43
CA CYS A 249 13.31 12.39 -11.23
C CYS A 249 14.49 11.74 -10.51
N LEU A 250 14.60 11.95 -9.21
CA LEU A 250 15.41 11.16 -8.30
C LEU A 250 14.49 10.30 -7.43
N TYR A 251 14.79 9.01 -7.36
CA TYR A 251 14.14 8.08 -6.46
C TYR A 251 15.19 7.41 -5.58
N ALA A 252 15.08 7.59 -4.26
CA ALA A 252 16.02 7.05 -3.28
C ALA A 252 15.28 6.23 -2.22
N VAL A 253 15.68 4.99 -2.00
CA VAL A 253 15.15 4.10 -0.96
C VAL A 253 16.16 4.00 0.16
N TYR A 254 15.79 4.42 1.36
CA TYR A 254 16.62 4.29 2.55
C TYR A 254 16.08 3.17 3.47
N ASP A 255 16.97 2.27 3.87
CA ASP A 255 16.71 1.21 4.84
C ASP A 255 17.30 1.55 6.21
N PRO A 256 16.47 1.86 7.23
CA PRO A 256 16.96 2.21 8.55
C PRO A 256 17.57 1.02 9.31
N VAL A 257 17.34 -0.22 8.86
CA VAL A 257 17.88 -1.41 9.52
C VAL A 257 19.32 -1.65 9.11
N SER A 258 19.61 -1.58 7.80
CA SER A 258 20.97 -1.73 7.28
C SER A 258 21.77 -0.42 7.27
N GLY A 259 21.09 0.73 7.30
CA GLY A 259 21.70 2.03 7.07
C GLY A 259 22.06 2.26 5.60
N ARG A 260 21.59 1.41 4.67
CA ARG A 260 21.89 1.52 3.24
C ARG A 260 20.84 2.37 2.53
N CYS A 261 21.29 3.19 1.59
CA CYS A 261 20.45 3.95 0.67
C CYS A 261 20.76 3.55 -0.77
N SER A 262 19.74 3.06 -1.49
CA SER A 262 19.78 2.79 -2.92
C SER A 262 19.10 3.93 -3.66
N LEU A 263 19.75 4.55 -4.64
CA LEU A 263 19.15 5.66 -5.37
C LEU A 263 19.47 5.62 -6.87
N ALA A 264 18.52 6.07 -7.68
CA ALA A 264 18.70 6.27 -9.10
C ALA A 264 18.13 7.63 -9.51
N GLY A 265 18.74 8.23 -10.52
CA GLY A 265 18.30 9.49 -11.11
C GLY A 265 18.06 9.37 -12.60
N ALA A 266 17.08 10.12 -13.12
CA ALA A 266 16.83 10.36 -14.54
C ALA A 266 16.89 11.87 -14.80
N GLY A 267 17.96 12.37 -15.41
CA GLY A 267 18.13 13.79 -15.73
C GLY A 267 18.11 14.74 -14.52
N HIS A 268 18.41 14.23 -13.32
CA HIS A 268 18.33 14.95 -12.05
C HIS A 268 19.74 15.33 -11.54
N PRO A 269 19.90 16.47 -10.83
CA PRO A 269 21.16 16.81 -10.16
C PRO A 269 21.66 15.73 -9.20
N ALA A 270 22.98 15.67 -9.02
CA ALA A 270 23.62 14.83 -8.02
C ALA A 270 23.16 15.24 -6.60
N PRO A 271 22.62 14.32 -5.78
CA PRO A 271 22.27 14.64 -4.41
C PRO A 271 23.52 14.86 -3.55
N VAL A 272 23.37 15.61 -2.48
CA VAL A 272 24.45 15.93 -1.53
C VAL A 272 24.21 15.18 -0.23
N VAL A 273 25.26 14.56 0.30
CA VAL A 273 25.25 13.89 1.60
C VAL A 273 26.17 14.65 2.54
N LEU A 274 25.66 14.99 3.72
CA LEU A 274 26.45 15.42 4.87
C LEU A 274 26.43 14.29 5.89
N THR A 275 27.58 13.69 6.15
CA THR A 275 27.72 12.60 7.12
C THR A 275 27.80 13.15 8.57
N PRO A 276 27.62 12.32 9.60
CA PRO A 276 27.67 12.77 11.00
C PRO A 276 29.04 13.28 11.46
N ASP A 277 30.13 12.73 10.91
CA ASP A 277 31.50 13.23 11.04
C ASP A 277 31.72 14.55 10.28
N GLY A 278 30.74 14.90 9.45
CA GLY A 278 30.56 16.18 8.78
C GLY A 278 31.40 16.35 7.52
N ALA A 279 31.71 15.24 6.85
CA ALA A 279 32.10 15.26 5.46
C ALA A 279 30.87 15.61 4.61
N VAL A 280 31.05 16.53 3.65
CA VAL A 280 30.01 16.89 2.68
C VAL A 280 30.47 16.37 1.32
N THR A 281 29.69 15.48 0.71
CA THR A 281 30.03 14.84 -0.55
C THR A 281 28.84 14.85 -1.51
N THR A 282 29.10 15.10 -2.79
CA THR A 282 28.12 14.84 -3.85
C THR A 282 28.10 13.36 -4.19
N VAL A 283 26.91 12.80 -4.38
CA VAL A 283 26.74 11.42 -4.80
C VAL A 283 26.87 11.36 -6.32
N ALA A 284 27.89 10.65 -6.81
CA ALA A 284 28.04 10.39 -8.24
C ALA A 284 26.96 9.41 -8.71
N LEU A 285 26.01 9.90 -9.50
CA LEU A 285 25.02 9.07 -10.18
C LEU A 285 25.44 8.82 -11.63
N PRO A 286 25.19 7.61 -12.17
CA PRO A 286 25.39 7.32 -13.59
C PRO A 286 24.64 8.35 -14.46
N PRO A 287 25.29 8.92 -15.48
CA PRO A 287 24.69 9.96 -16.30
C PRO A 287 23.48 9.41 -17.04
N SER A 288 22.32 10.02 -16.80
CA SER A 288 21.04 9.61 -17.38
C SER A 288 20.31 10.81 -17.99
N ARG A 289 19.59 10.57 -19.09
CA ARG A 289 18.76 11.61 -19.71
C ARG A 289 17.45 11.79 -18.93
N PRO A 290 16.80 12.96 -19.03
CA PRO A 290 15.44 13.14 -18.54
C PRO A 290 14.48 12.14 -19.19
N LEU A 291 13.46 11.73 -18.44
CA LEU A 291 12.36 10.90 -18.89
C LEU A 291 11.65 11.57 -20.08
N GLY A 292 11.19 10.76 -21.03
CA GLY A 292 10.53 11.20 -22.26
C GLY A 292 11.47 11.66 -23.38
N LYS A 293 12.78 11.81 -23.12
CA LYS A 293 13.78 12.15 -24.17
C LYS A 293 14.46 10.93 -24.78
N ALA A 294 14.69 9.90 -23.98
CA ALA A 294 15.21 8.60 -24.39
C ALA A 294 14.93 7.60 -23.27
N ARG A 295 14.91 6.31 -23.60
CA ARG A 295 14.79 5.26 -22.60
C ARG A 295 15.90 5.43 -21.55
N PRO A 296 15.57 5.49 -20.24
CA PRO A 296 16.57 5.73 -19.22
C PRO A 296 17.56 4.57 -19.18
N SER A 297 18.84 4.91 -19.07
CA SER A 297 19.93 3.99 -18.70
C SER A 297 20.30 4.20 -17.22
N SER A 298 19.31 4.55 -16.40
CA SER A 298 19.51 4.79 -14.98
C SER A 298 19.93 3.50 -14.30
N GLU A 299 20.99 3.57 -13.52
CA GLU A 299 21.50 2.46 -12.72
C GLU A 299 21.47 2.89 -11.25
N ALA A 300 21.08 1.97 -10.38
CA ALA A 300 20.99 2.23 -8.95
C ALA A 300 22.41 2.36 -8.35
N THR A 301 22.61 3.40 -7.55
CA THR A 301 23.82 3.63 -6.77
C THR A 301 23.52 3.35 -5.31
N GLU A 302 24.34 2.51 -4.68
CA GLU A 302 24.23 2.15 -3.27
C GLU A 302 25.18 3.00 -2.42
N LEU A 303 24.69 3.48 -1.29
CA LEU A 303 25.45 4.27 -0.31
C LEU A 303 25.17 3.77 1.10
N ASP A 304 26.18 3.79 1.96
CA ASP A 304 25.99 3.62 3.39
C ASP A 304 25.76 5.00 4.04
N LEU A 305 24.57 5.20 4.59
CA LEU A 305 24.15 6.42 5.28
C LEU A 305 23.91 6.11 6.76
N PRO A 306 24.94 6.21 7.63
CA PRO A 306 24.79 5.96 9.07
C PRO A 306 23.78 6.93 9.70
N ALA A 307 23.30 6.62 10.90
CA ALA A 307 22.36 7.48 11.63
C ALA A 307 22.89 8.91 11.78
N GLY A 308 22.01 9.88 11.56
CA GLY A 308 22.32 11.31 11.62
C GLY A 308 22.83 11.91 10.32
N SER A 309 23.10 11.09 9.29
CA SER A 309 23.46 11.56 7.95
C SER A 309 22.32 12.40 7.37
N LEU A 310 22.66 13.45 6.66
CA LEU A 310 21.71 14.34 6.00
C LEU A 310 21.83 14.15 4.49
N LEU A 311 20.77 13.64 3.86
CA LEU A 311 20.61 13.60 2.42
C LEU A 311 19.86 14.84 1.95
N LEU A 312 20.47 15.63 1.09
CA LEU A 312 19.89 16.82 0.47
C LEU A 312 19.70 16.59 -1.02
N VAL A 313 18.48 16.85 -1.49
CA VAL A 313 18.08 16.71 -2.88
C VAL A 313 17.48 18.03 -3.35
N HIS A 314 17.88 18.51 -4.52
CA HIS A 314 17.28 19.69 -5.17
C HIS A 314 16.91 19.37 -6.62
N THR A 315 15.82 19.95 -7.10
CA THR A 315 15.32 19.67 -8.47
C THR A 315 15.87 20.59 -9.54
N ASP A 316 16.64 21.62 -9.18
CA ASP A 316 17.18 22.55 -10.18
C ASP A 316 18.34 21.91 -10.96
N THR A 317 18.03 21.53 -12.20
CA THR A 317 18.92 20.89 -13.18
C THR A 317 19.98 21.82 -13.76
N ARG A 318 19.87 23.14 -13.52
CA ARG A 318 20.83 24.15 -13.98
C ARG A 318 21.98 24.35 -13.01
N LEU A 319 21.83 23.85 -11.78
CA LEU A 319 22.90 23.87 -10.79
C LEU A 319 23.96 22.84 -11.16
N GLY A 320 25.07 23.34 -11.71
CA GLY A 320 26.31 22.61 -11.91
C GLY A 320 27.52 23.51 -11.66
N GLY A 321 28.65 22.91 -11.29
CA GLY A 321 29.91 23.63 -11.08
C GLY A 321 29.92 24.54 -9.83
N PRO A 322 30.20 25.86 -9.96
CA PRO A 322 30.45 26.75 -8.81
C PRO A 322 29.25 26.93 -7.87
N ALA A 323 28.02 26.76 -8.35
CA ALA A 323 26.83 26.80 -7.51
C ALA A 323 26.74 25.58 -6.58
N THR A 324 27.21 24.42 -7.03
CA THR A 324 27.37 23.23 -6.19
C THR A 324 28.46 23.47 -5.15
N GLU A 325 29.57 24.13 -5.49
CA GLU A 325 30.61 24.49 -4.51
C GLU A 325 30.11 25.48 -3.45
N GLU A 326 29.31 26.48 -3.84
CA GLU A 326 28.68 27.41 -2.90
C GLU A 326 27.69 26.70 -1.98
N LEU A 327 26.90 25.77 -2.52
CA LEU A 327 26.00 24.91 -1.76
C LEU A 327 26.78 24.06 -0.73
N LEU A 328 27.88 23.42 -1.15
CA LEU A 328 28.74 22.63 -0.27
C LEU A 328 29.37 23.51 0.83
N ARG A 329 29.83 24.72 0.48
CA ARG A 329 30.35 25.70 1.45
C ARG A 329 29.28 26.13 2.47
N THR A 330 28.07 26.41 2.01
CA THR A 330 26.92 26.75 2.86
C THR A 330 26.55 25.61 3.80
N LEU A 331 26.53 24.37 3.32
CA LEU A 331 26.24 23.21 4.18
C LEU A 331 27.33 22.99 5.24
N THR A 332 28.59 23.24 4.88
CA THR A 332 29.72 23.16 5.80
C THR A 332 29.62 24.22 6.92
N SER A 333 29.14 25.43 6.64
CA SER A 333 28.93 26.46 7.66
C SER A 333 27.72 26.17 8.55
N VAL A 334 26.62 25.71 7.94
CA VAL A 334 25.37 25.33 8.62
C VAL A 334 25.60 24.20 9.63
N ARG A 335 26.56 23.29 9.39
CA ARG A 335 26.99 22.24 10.34
C ARG A 335 27.24 22.74 11.76
N GLN A 336 27.83 23.92 11.92
CA GLN A 336 28.32 24.40 13.24
C GLN A 336 27.20 24.76 14.21
N GLU A 337 25.97 24.95 13.74
CA GLU A 337 24.87 25.51 14.54
C GLU A 337 23.85 24.47 15.03
N GLY A 338 24.06 23.17 14.74
CA GLY A 338 23.05 22.12 15.01
C GLY A 338 21.65 22.43 14.45
N PRO A 339 21.51 22.87 13.18
CA PRO A 339 20.29 23.49 12.69
C PRO A 339 19.18 22.47 12.41
N THR A 340 17.94 22.97 12.48
CA THR A 340 16.75 22.24 12.02
C THR A 340 16.83 21.99 10.51
N LEU A 341 16.21 20.90 10.03
CA LEU A 341 16.18 20.60 8.59
C LEU A 341 15.54 21.73 7.77
N ASP A 342 14.59 22.44 8.35
CA ASP A 342 13.99 23.60 7.72
C ASP A 342 15.00 24.75 7.50
N ALA A 343 15.85 25.02 8.50
CA ALA A 343 16.91 26.02 8.36
C ALA A 343 17.94 25.61 7.30
N VAL A 344 18.27 24.31 7.20
CA VAL A 344 19.09 23.78 6.10
C VAL A 344 18.44 24.09 4.76
N CYS A 345 17.17 23.73 4.54
CA CYS A 345 16.48 23.99 3.28
C CYS A 345 16.46 25.49 2.93
N ARG A 346 16.23 26.36 3.92
CA ARG A 346 16.26 27.82 3.71
C ARG A 346 17.65 28.33 3.34
N SER A 347 18.70 27.86 4.00
CA SER A 347 20.08 28.24 3.67
C SER A 347 20.44 27.85 2.24
N VAL A 348 20.04 26.64 1.82
CA VAL A 348 20.21 26.14 0.45
C VAL A 348 19.49 27.06 -0.54
N LEU A 349 18.21 27.38 -0.30
CA LEU A 349 17.44 28.27 -1.18
C LEU A 349 18.01 29.69 -1.23
N ARG A 350 18.56 30.21 -0.13
CA ARG A 350 19.18 31.54 -0.09
C ARG A 350 20.48 31.62 -0.88
N ALA A 351 21.23 30.52 -0.95
CA ALA A 351 22.44 30.42 -1.76
C ALA A 351 22.14 30.43 -3.28
N LEU A 352 20.89 30.17 -3.68
CA LEU A 352 20.46 30.23 -5.07
C LEU A 352 20.14 31.68 -5.50
N PRO A 353 20.38 32.03 -6.78
CA PRO A 353 19.91 33.28 -7.36
C PRO A 353 18.40 33.47 -7.15
N GLU A 354 17.95 34.69 -6.86
CA GLU A 354 16.54 34.95 -6.54
C GLU A 354 15.57 34.52 -7.65
N ALA A 355 16.01 34.60 -8.90
CA ALA A 355 15.23 34.20 -10.08
C ALA A 355 14.97 32.68 -10.16
N ASP A 356 15.83 31.86 -9.57
CA ASP A 356 15.76 30.39 -9.63
C ASP A 356 15.09 29.78 -8.39
N ARG A 357 15.03 30.52 -7.27
CA ARG A 357 14.32 30.11 -6.04
C ARG A 357 12.89 29.60 -6.27
N PRO A 358 12.00 30.28 -7.03
CA PRO A 358 10.64 29.78 -7.25
C PRO A 358 10.56 28.56 -8.17
N ARG A 359 11.65 28.20 -8.85
CA ARG A 359 11.76 27.07 -9.80
C ARG A 359 12.57 25.91 -9.24
N THR A 360 12.77 25.89 -7.92
CA THR A 360 13.56 24.88 -7.24
C THR A 360 12.73 24.26 -6.13
N ALA A 361 12.74 22.94 -6.04
CA ALA A 361 12.29 22.22 -4.86
C ALA A 361 13.52 21.67 -4.13
N VAL A 362 13.48 21.70 -2.79
CA VAL A 362 14.55 21.18 -1.93
C VAL A 362 13.95 20.21 -0.93
N LEU A 363 14.53 19.02 -0.83
CA LEU A 363 14.20 17.99 0.15
C LEU A 363 15.43 17.68 0.99
N ALA A 364 15.30 17.81 2.31
CA ALA A 364 16.30 17.43 3.28
C ALA A 364 15.77 16.26 4.11
N ALA A 365 16.54 15.18 4.20
CA ALA A 365 16.22 14.00 4.99
C ALA A 365 17.37 13.64 5.92
N ARG A 366 17.14 13.64 7.23
CA ARG A 366 18.08 13.14 8.24
C ARG A 366 17.79 11.69 8.54
N THR A 367 18.77 10.83 8.32
CA THR A 367 18.66 9.39 8.56
C THR A 367 18.59 9.07 10.04
N ARG A 368 17.77 8.08 10.36
CA ARG A 368 17.74 7.38 11.64
C ARG A 368 18.00 5.92 11.35
N THR A 369 18.70 5.24 12.25
CA THR A 369 18.82 3.78 12.16
C THR A 369 18.00 3.15 13.28
N PHE A 370 17.47 1.96 13.00
CA PHE A 370 16.83 1.18 14.03
C PHE A 370 17.90 0.44 14.81
N ASP A 371 17.83 0.54 16.13
CA ASP A 371 18.72 -0.20 17.00
C ASP A 371 18.25 -1.65 17.18
N SER A 372 19.05 -2.45 17.89
CA SER A 372 18.70 -3.82 18.29
C SER A 372 17.48 -3.90 19.22
N CYS A 373 17.00 -2.77 19.74
CA CYS A 373 15.79 -2.68 20.55
C CYS A 373 14.53 -2.62 19.68
N ALA A 374 14.63 -2.28 18.40
CA ALA A 374 13.51 -2.32 17.45
C ALA A 374 13.63 -3.45 16.41
N VAL A 375 14.82 -4.02 16.22
CA VAL A 375 15.07 -5.09 15.23
C VAL A 375 15.65 -6.34 15.88
N ALA A 376 15.22 -7.50 15.39
CA ALA A 376 15.87 -8.78 15.67
C ALA A 376 16.06 -9.57 14.38
N THR A 377 17.23 -10.16 14.20
CA THR A 377 17.58 -10.93 13.00
C THR A 377 18.17 -12.28 13.43
N TRP A 378 17.76 -13.34 12.74
CA TRP A 378 18.26 -14.70 12.94
C TRP A 378 18.56 -15.33 11.59
N ASP A 379 19.78 -15.85 11.43
CA ASP A 379 20.11 -16.70 10.29
C ASP A 379 19.56 -18.11 10.56
N LEU A 380 18.89 -18.68 9.56
CA LEU A 380 18.21 -19.96 9.64
C LEU A 380 18.95 -21.01 8.82
N THR A 381 19.09 -22.21 9.38
CA THR A 381 19.55 -23.38 8.65
C THR A 381 18.42 -23.93 7.77
N ALA A 382 18.75 -24.64 6.70
CA ALA A 382 17.78 -25.30 5.83
C ALA A 382 17.14 -26.57 6.44
N ASP A 383 17.23 -26.75 7.76
CA ASP A 383 16.65 -27.87 8.49
C ASP A 383 15.18 -27.57 8.84
N PRO A 384 14.22 -28.47 8.56
CA PRO A 384 12.84 -28.33 9.04
C PRO A 384 12.69 -28.02 10.54
N ALA A 385 13.65 -28.44 11.39
CA ALA A 385 13.67 -28.09 12.81
C ALA A 385 13.78 -26.57 13.06
N ALA A 386 14.36 -25.82 12.12
CA ALA A 386 14.52 -24.37 12.21
C ALA A 386 13.18 -23.62 12.36
N VAL A 387 12.05 -24.18 11.89
CA VAL A 387 10.73 -23.56 12.09
C VAL A 387 10.37 -23.47 13.58
N SER A 388 10.63 -24.53 14.34
CA SER A 388 10.34 -24.58 15.78
C SER A 388 11.25 -23.63 16.56
N HIS A 389 12.53 -23.56 16.18
CA HIS A 389 13.47 -22.61 16.76
C HIS A 389 13.09 -21.16 16.45
N ALA A 390 12.70 -20.87 15.21
CA ALA A 390 12.24 -19.54 14.80
C ALA A 390 11.05 -19.06 15.64
N ARG A 391 10.04 -19.91 15.86
CA ARG A 391 8.91 -19.58 16.76
C ARG A 391 9.38 -19.23 18.18
N LYS A 392 10.22 -20.08 18.78
CA LYS A 392 10.74 -19.85 20.15
C LYS A 392 11.53 -18.54 20.25
N HIS A 393 12.36 -18.25 19.26
CA HIS A 393 13.13 -17.00 19.20
C HIS A 393 12.22 -15.77 19.10
N VAL A 394 11.20 -15.85 18.23
CA VAL A 394 10.20 -14.81 18.04
C VAL A 394 9.40 -14.56 19.31
N ALA A 395 8.85 -15.61 19.95
CA ALA A 395 8.11 -15.49 21.19
C ALA A 395 8.95 -14.87 22.32
N GLY A 396 10.21 -15.32 22.47
CA GLY A 396 11.14 -14.74 23.43
C GLY A 396 11.43 -13.27 23.15
N LYS A 397 11.60 -12.87 21.89
CA LYS A 397 11.84 -11.48 21.52
C LYS A 397 10.60 -10.60 21.72
N LEU A 398 9.41 -11.09 21.39
CA LEU A 398 8.16 -10.37 21.62
C LEU A 398 7.89 -10.16 23.10
N ALA A 399 8.17 -11.17 23.95
CA ALA A 399 8.11 -11.02 25.40
C ALA A 399 9.09 -9.93 25.89
N ALA A 400 10.33 -9.93 25.40
CA ALA A 400 11.32 -8.90 25.73
C ALA A 400 10.93 -7.50 25.24
N TRP A 401 10.19 -7.41 24.13
CA TRP A 401 9.63 -6.15 23.62
C TRP A 401 8.34 -5.71 24.29
N GLY A 402 7.79 -6.50 25.22
CA GLY A 402 6.53 -6.21 25.89
C GLY A 402 5.31 -6.37 24.99
N LEU A 403 5.36 -7.27 24.00
CA LEU A 403 4.29 -7.53 23.03
C LEU A 403 3.73 -8.96 23.13
N PRO A 404 3.27 -9.43 24.31
CA PRO A 404 2.78 -10.80 24.47
C PRO A 404 1.55 -11.08 23.60
N ASP A 405 0.65 -10.10 23.43
CA ASP A 405 -0.60 -10.24 22.68
C ASP A 405 -0.38 -10.47 21.17
N ALA A 406 0.73 -9.97 20.62
CA ALA A 406 1.11 -10.16 19.23
C ALA A 406 1.63 -11.59 18.95
N THR A 407 2.06 -12.32 19.98
CA THR A 407 2.82 -13.57 19.86
C THR A 407 2.11 -14.66 19.06
N PRO A 408 0.83 -15.03 19.34
CA PRO A 408 0.18 -16.13 18.63
C PRO A 408 0.08 -15.89 17.11
N THR A 409 -0.21 -14.65 16.72
CA THR A 409 -0.31 -14.24 15.32
C THR A 409 1.06 -14.26 14.65
N THR A 410 2.09 -13.70 15.31
CA THR A 410 3.45 -13.65 14.76
C THR A 410 4.05 -15.04 14.62
N GLU A 411 3.87 -15.93 15.59
CA GLU A 411 4.35 -17.31 15.51
C GLU A 411 3.76 -18.07 14.31
N LEU A 412 2.48 -17.83 14.00
CA LEU A 412 1.81 -18.44 12.86
C LEU A 412 2.36 -17.87 11.55
N ILE A 413 2.49 -16.55 11.43
CA ILE A 413 3.09 -15.90 10.25
C ILE A 413 4.51 -16.42 10.02
N VAL A 414 5.34 -16.43 11.06
CA VAL A 414 6.72 -16.92 10.98
C VAL A 414 6.76 -18.39 10.60
N SER A 415 5.86 -19.23 11.16
CA SER A 415 5.82 -20.65 10.80
C SER A 415 5.56 -20.84 9.32
N GLU A 416 4.62 -20.11 8.74
CA GLU A 416 4.30 -20.22 7.31
C GLU A 416 5.43 -19.65 6.43
N LEU A 417 5.96 -18.47 6.75
CA LEU A 417 7.02 -17.84 5.96
C LEU A 417 8.33 -18.65 6.01
N VAL A 418 8.74 -19.12 7.18
CA VAL A 418 9.96 -19.91 7.36
C VAL A 418 9.79 -21.31 6.76
N THR A 419 8.63 -21.95 6.88
CA THR A 419 8.36 -23.24 6.21
C THR A 419 8.45 -23.09 4.69
N ASN A 420 7.88 -22.01 4.14
CA ASN A 420 7.98 -21.73 2.72
C ASN A 420 9.44 -21.52 2.29
N ALA A 421 10.22 -20.79 3.08
CA ALA A 421 11.65 -20.60 2.82
C ALA A 421 12.40 -21.93 2.86
N ILE A 422 12.30 -22.73 3.93
CA ILE A 422 13.02 -24.01 4.04
C ILE A 422 12.72 -24.95 2.86
N ARG A 423 11.48 -24.93 2.33
CA ARG A 423 11.08 -25.79 1.20
C ARG A 423 11.51 -25.28 -0.18
N HIS A 424 11.58 -23.96 -0.37
CA HIS A 424 11.63 -23.37 -1.71
C HIS A 424 12.70 -22.29 -1.91
N ALA A 425 13.38 -21.89 -0.85
CA ALA A 425 14.42 -20.86 -0.86
C ALA A 425 15.81 -21.43 -1.18
N LEU A 426 16.74 -20.53 -1.49
CA LEU A 426 18.17 -20.83 -1.53
C LEU A 426 18.87 -20.17 -0.33
N PRO A 427 19.74 -20.88 0.41
CA PRO A 427 20.54 -20.28 1.47
C PRO A 427 21.42 -19.12 0.96
N PRO A 428 21.77 -18.14 1.82
CA PRO A 428 21.39 -18.03 3.23
C PRO A 428 19.92 -17.63 3.42
N VAL A 429 19.24 -18.26 4.39
CA VAL A 429 17.87 -17.90 4.79
C VAL A 429 17.94 -17.07 6.08
N ARG A 430 17.26 -15.94 6.12
CA ARG A 430 17.28 -15.02 7.25
C ARG A 430 15.88 -14.61 7.65
N LEU A 431 15.56 -14.75 8.94
CA LEU A 431 14.34 -14.22 9.55
C LEU A 431 14.66 -12.89 10.25
N ARG A 432 13.82 -11.88 10.04
CA ARG A 432 13.92 -10.59 10.70
C ARG A 432 12.56 -10.14 11.22
N LEU A 433 12.56 -9.60 12.44
CA LEU A 433 11.44 -8.87 13.01
C LEU A 433 11.80 -7.40 13.15
N ILE A 434 10.87 -6.52 12.78
CA ILE A 434 11.02 -5.06 12.85
C ILE A 434 9.80 -4.49 13.57
N ARG A 435 10.01 -3.94 14.76
CA ARG A 435 9.02 -3.18 15.52
C ARG A 435 9.04 -1.73 15.05
N HIS A 436 7.87 -1.19 14.77
CA HIS A 436 7.67 0.21 14.42
C HIS A 436 6.45 0.76 15.19
N ASP A 437 6.24 2.08 15.15
CA ASP A 437 5.23 2.74 15.98
C ASP A 437 3.80 2.24 15.72
N ASP A 438 3.50 1.81 14.49
CA ASP A 438 2.17 1.38 14.05
C ASP A 438 2.03 -0.14 13.77
N GLY A 439 2.99 -0.97 14.22
CA GLY A 439 2.92 -2.42 14.00
C GLY A 439 4.24 -3.20 14.07
N LEU A 440 4.17 -4.44 13.60
CA LEU A 440 5.29 -5.39 13.55
C LEU A 440 5.40 -5.97 12.13
N THR A 441 6.61 -5.92 11.56
CA THR A 441 6.92 -6.58 10.28
C THR A 441 7.77 -7.81 10.51
N CYS A 442 7.36 -8.93 9.93
CA CYS A 442 8.16 -10.13 9.77
C CYS A 442 8.71 -10.18 8.35
N GLU A 443 10.01 -10.36 8.19
CA GLU A 443 10.67 -10.56 6.90
C GLU A 443 11.41 -11.90 6.89
N VAL A 444 11.29 -12.64 5.78
CA VAL A 444 12.13 -13.82 5.50
C VAL A 444 12.82 -13.60 4.16
N SER A 445 14.14 -13.49 4.21
CA SER A 445 14.99 -13.26 3.04
C SER A 445 15.75 -14.52 2.64
N ASP A 446 15.96 -14.69 1.34
CA ASP A 446 16.72 -15.77 0.76
C ASP A 446 17.32 -15.43 -0.61
N SER A 447 18.24 -16.25 -1.12
CA SER A 447 18.95 -15.99 -2.38
C SER A 447 18.24 -16.49 -3.66
N SER A 448 16.97 -16.89 -3.56
CA SER A 448 16.16 -17.25 -4.73
C SER A 448 15.57 -16.00 -5.39
N SER A 449 15.52 -15.98 -6.73
CA SER A 449 14.77 -14.99 -7.51
C SER A 449 13.31 -15.41 -7.79
N THR A 450 12.88 -16.60 -7.34
CA THR A 450 11.56 -17.15 -7.68
C THR A 450 10.44 -16.46 -6.92
N THR A 451 9.49 -15.85 -7.64
CA THR A 451 8.34 -15.17 -7.02
C THR A 451 7.39 -16.18 -6.35
N PRO A 452 7.00 -15.97 -5.08
CA PRO A 452 6.01 -16.80 -4.43
C PRO A 452 4.62 -16.56 -5.03
N HIS A 453 3.89 -17.63 -5.33
CA HIS A 453 2.52 -17.52 -5.83
C HIS A 453 1.51 -17.84 -4.72
N LEU A 454 0.60 -16.89 -4.46
CA LEU A 454 -0.56 -17.14 -3.60
C LEU A 454 -1.47 -18.19 -4.26
N ARG A 455 -1.48 -19.41 -3.74
CA ARG A 455 -2.40 -20.45 -4.19
C ARG A 455 -3.64 -20.45 -3.30
N ARG A 456 -4.83 -20.44 -3.91
CA ARG A 456 -6.06 -20.84 -3.21
C ARG A 456 -6.10 -22.36 -3.19
N ALA A 457 -5.46 -22.95 -2.19
CA ALA A 457 -5.57 -24.37 -1.90
C ALA A 457 -7.05 -24.78 -1.80
N ARG A 458 -7.43 -25.88 -2.45
CA ARG A 458 -8.77 -26.45 -2.30
C ARG A 458 -8.91 -27.03 -0.88
N THR A 459 -10.14 -27.28 -0.44
CA THR A 459 -10.47 -27.73 0.92
C THR A 459 -9.71 -28.98 1.38
N LEU A 460 -9.16 -29.77 0.45
CA LEU A 460 -8.40 -31.00 0.71
C LEU A 460 -6.88 -30.87 0.46
N ASP A 461 -6.38 -29.73 -0.01
CA ASP A 461 -4.95 -29.56 -0.24
C ASP A 461 -4.22 -29.25 1.07
N GLU A 462 -3.30 -30.13 1.48
CA GLU A 462 -2.44 -29.98 2.67
C GLU A 462 -1.32 -28.93 2.48
N SER A 463 -1.03 -28.55 1.23
CA SER A 463 0.03 -27.60 0.89
C SER A 463 -0.53 -26.34 0.20
N GLY A 464 0.19 -25.22 0.28
CA GLY A 464 -0.15 -23.97 -0.42
C GLY A 464 -1.11 -23.03 0.31
N ARG A 465 -1.45 -23.30 1.58
CA ARG A 465 -2.28 -22.41 2.42
C ARG A 465 -1.50 -21.31 3.13
N GLY A 466 -0.18 -21.44 3.27
CA GLY A 466 0.61 -20.59 4.16
C GLY A 466 0.50 -19.10 3.88
N LEU A 467 0.71 -18.69 2.62
CA LEU A 467 0.56 -17.29 2.23
C LEU A 467 -0.89 -16.80 2.30
N PHE A 468 -1.88 -17.68 2.17
CA PHE A 468 -3.28 -17.32 2.39
C PHE A 468 -3.55 -17.02 3.87
N ILE A 469 -3.00 -17.83 4.79
CA ILE A 469 -3.08 -17.59 6.23
C ILE A 469 -2.39 -16.26 6.58
N VAL A 470 -1.16 -16.05 6.10
CA VAL A 470 -0.43 -14.77 6.28
C VAL A 470 -1.28 -13.59 5.78
N ALA A 471 -1.90 -13.71 4.60
CA ALA A 471 -2.74 -12.66 4.04
C ALA A 471 -4.01 -12.36 4.85
N GLN A 472 -4.53 -13.30 5.64
CA GLN A 472 -5.69 -13.06 6.52
C GLN A 472 -5.30 -12.45 7.88
N LEU A 473 -4.05 -12.65 8.32
CA LEU A 473 -3.56 -12.22 9.63
C LEU A 473 -2.82 -10.88 9.60
N THR A 474 -2.51 -10.37 8.40
CA THR A 474 -1.68 -9.17 8.21
C THR A 474 -2.44 -8.06 7.53
N GLN A 475 -2.07 -6.81 7.85
CA GLN A 475 -2.60 -5.63 7.14
C GLN A 475 -2.09 -5.61 5.70
N ARG A 476 -0.80 -5.93 5.52
CA ARG A 476 -0.09 -5.90 4.24
C ARG A 476 0.97 -6.99 4.23
N TRP A 477 1.20 -7.58 3.08
CA TRP A 477 2.29 -8.52 2.85
C TRP A 477 2.73 -8.41 1.39
N GLY A 478 3.94 -8.88 1.09
CA GLY A 478 4.47 -8.81 -0.27
C GLY A 478 5.78 -9.58 -0.43
N CYS A 479 6.33 -9.47 -1.63
CA CYS A 479 7.64 -10.00 -1.97
C CYS A 479 8.46 -8.85 -2.56
N ARG A 480 9.63 -8.59 -1.98
CA ARG A 480 10.63 -7.65 -2.48
C ARG A 480 11.74 -8.43 -3.18
N HIS A 481 12.11 -8.02 -4.38
CA HIS A 481 13.29 -8.56 -5.05
C HIS A 481 14.49 -7.66 -4.81
N THR A 482 15.65 -8.27 -4.74
CA THR A 482 16.96 -7.63 -4.61
C THR A 482 17.89 -8.28 -5.63
N GLN A 483 19.04 -7.65 -5.93
CA GLN A 483 19.99 -8.24 -6.88
C GLN A 483 20.46 -9.64 -6.46
N GLU A 484 20.54 -9.90 -5.15
CA GLU A 484 21.09 -11.14 -4.58
C GLU A 484 20.02 -12.15 -4.13
N GLY A 485 18.73 -11.84 -4.33
CA GLY A 485 17.65 -12.70 -3.83
C GLY A 485 16.31 -12.00 -3.65
N LYS A 486 15.49 -12.51 -2.74
CA LYS A 486 14.17 -11.97 -2.43
C LYS A 486 13.92 -11.91 -0.94
N THR A 487 12.94 -11.11 -0.55
CA THR A 487 12.43 -11.01 0.82
C THR A 487 10.91 -11.06 0.80
N ILE A 488 10.33 -12.06 1.46
CA ILE A 488 8.89 -12.12 1.71
C ILE A 488 8.63 -11.45 3.04
N TRP A 489 7.69 -10.50 3.07
CA TRP A 489 7.42 -9.72 4.26
C TRP A 489 5.92 -9.67 4.57
N ALA A 490 5.60 -9.50 5.84
CA ALA A 490 4.22 -9.39 6.33
C ALA A 490 4.15 -8.43 7.52
N LYS A 491 3.25 -7.45 7.48
CA LYS A 491 3.02 -6.45 8.52
C LYS A 491 1.71 -6.71 9.24
N GLN A 492 1.77 -6.92 10.55
CA GLN A 492 0.62 -7.03 11.43
C GLN A 492 0.50 -5.80 12.33
N PRO A 493 -0.71 -5.47 12.84
CA PRO A 493 -0.84 -4.54 13.95
C PRO A 493 -0.18 -5.12 15.21
N CYS A 494 0.32 -4.24 16.08
CA CYS A 494 0.77 -4.60 17.42
C CYS A 494 -0.40 -4.65 18.41
#